data_AF-A0A2P5VK19-F1
#
_entry.id   AF-A0A2P5VK19-F1
#
_cell.length_a   1.000
_cell.length_b   1.000
_cell.length_c   1.000
_cell.angle_alpha   90.00
_cell.angle_beta   90.00
_cell.angle_gamma   90.00
#
_symmetry.space_group_name_H-M   'P 1'
#
loop_
_entity.id
_entity.type
_entity.pdbx_description
1 polymer ?
#
loop_
_entity_poly.entity_id
_entity_poly.type
_entity_poly.pdbx_seq_one_letter_code
_entity_poly.pdbx_strand_id
1 'polypeptide(L)'
;MKLVGLKCRFSIAPMMEYTDRHERYFLRQISRRALLYTEMVTAEAVIHGNRERLLGFSNEEHPIALQLGGADPDRMALAAEIGQEFGYDEVNINVGCPSDRVQSGRFGACLMEEPGLVATMVRTIHKAVDI
;
A
#
# COMPACT_ATOMS: atom_id res chain seq x y z
N MET A 1 11.60 19.18 5.60
CA MET A 1 10.51 18.97 4.63
C MET A 1 9.25 18.69 5.44
N LYS A 2 8.18 19.49 5.32
CA LYS A 2 6.91 19.19 6.00
C LYS A 2 6.17 18.18 5.13
N LEU A 3 5.90 16.98 5.64
CA LEU A 3 4.92 16.08 5.01
C LEU A 3 3.58 16.82 4.93
N VAL A 4 3.10 17.05 3.72
CA VAL A 4 1.73 17.50 3.50
C VAL A 4 0.88 16.22 3.43
N GLY A 5 0.62 15.61 4.58
CA GLY A 5 -0.20 14.39 4.61
C GLY A 5 -1.59 14.63 4.02
N LEU A 6 -2.10 13.67 3.26
CA LEU A 6 -3.46 13.72 2.73
C LEU A 6 -4.48 13.90 3.86
N LYS A 7 -5.32 14.91 3.74
CA LYS A 7 -6.43 15.13 4.67
C LYS A 7 -7.66 14.33 4.24
N CYS A 8 -7.62 13.01 4.46
CA CYS A 8 -8.73 12.12 4.21
C CYS A 8 -9.46 11.76 5.51
N ARG A 9 -10.77 12.07 5.59
CA ARG A 9 -11.63 11.71 6.74
C ARG A 9 -12.35 10.37 6.57
N PHE A 10 -12.36 9.84 5.35
CA PHE A 10 -13.10 8.65 4.97
C PHE A 10 -12.28 7.89 3.92
N SER A 11 -12.19 6.57 4.09
CA SER A 11 -11.52 5.67 3.19
C SER A 11 -12.34 4.41 2.95
N ILE A 12 -12.12 3.77 1.81
CA ILE A 12 -12.57 2.40 1.55
C ILE A 12 -11.41 1.46 1.89
N ALA A 13 -11.69 0.43 2.69
CA ALA A 13 -10.67 -0.49 3.16
C ALA A 13 -10.04 -1.31 2.00
N PRO A 14 -8.76 -1.71 2.13
CA PRO A 14 -8.13 -2.65 1.21
C PRO A 14 -8.76 -4.04 1.37
N MET A 15 -9.25 -4.62 0.28
CA MET A 15 -9.95 -5.91 0.28
C MET A 15 -9.51 -6.74 -0.91
N MET A 16 -8.80 -7.85 -0.63
CA MET A 16 -8.40 -8.82 -1.65
C MET A 16 -9.61 -9.30 -2.45
N GLU A 17 -9.47 -9.38 -3.77
CA GLU A 17 -10.48 -9.76 -4.77
C GLU A 17 -11.68 -8.80 -4.89
N TYR A 18 -11.68 -7.68 -4.15
CA TYR A 18 -12.73 -6.66 -4.24
C TYR A 18 -12.17 -5.33 -4.72
N THR A 19 -11.19 -4.74 -4.03
CA THR A 19 -10.68 -3.39 -4.36
C THR A 19 -9.62 -3.42 -5.46
N ASP A 20 -9.91 -4.12 -6.55
CA ASP A 20 -9.13 -4.03 -7.79
C ASP A 20 -9.35 -2.65 -8.46
N ARG A 21 -8.63 -2.38 -9.56
CA ARG A 21 -8.76 -1.10 -10.26
C ARG A 21 -10.15 -0.83 -10.84
N HIS A 22 -10.90 -1.88 -11.17
CA HIS A 22 -12.23 -1.75 -11.77
C HIS A 22 -13.26 -1.34 -10.71
N GLU A 23 -13.24 -2.00 -9.55
CA GLU A 23 -14.10 -1.64 -8.42
C GLU A 23 -13.73 -0.26 -7.88
N ARG A 24 -12.43 0.05 -7.74
CA ARG A 24 -12.01 1.38 -7.29
C ARG A 24 -12.47 2.49 -8.24
N TYR A 25 -12.37 2.27 -9.55
CA TYR A 25 -12.91 3.21 -10.54
C TYR A 25 -14.43 3.39 -10.40
N PHE A 26 -15.17 2.31 -10.14
CA PHE A 26 -16.61 2.36 -9.85
C PHE A 26 -16.92 3.13 -8.57
N LEU A 27 -16.23 2.84 -7.47
CA LEU A 27 -16.37 3.53 -6.18
C LEU A 27 -16.07 5.03 -6.29
N ARG A 28 -15.14 5.42 -7.16
CA ARG A 28 -14.87 6.82 -7.47
C ARG A 28 -16.08 7.54 -8.10
N GLN A 29 -16.92 6.83 -8.87
CA GLN A 29 -18.17 7.39 -9.40
C GLN A 29 -19.18 7.68 -8.29
N ILE A 30 -19.13 6.94 -7.19
CA ILE A 30 -19.98 7.15 -6.00
C ILE A 30 -19.45 8.28 -5.13
N SER A 31 -18.14 8.33 -4.88
CA SER A 31 -17.51 9.35 -4.04
C SER A 31 -16.23 9.91 -4.64
N ARG A 32 -16.19 11.22 -4.82
CA ARG A 32 -15.01 11.97 -5.28
C ARG A 32 -13.95 12.22 -4.20
N ARG A 33 -14.26 11.91 -2.92
CA ARG A 33 -13.42 12.33 -1.77
C ARG A 33 -12.89 11.16 -0.94
N ALA A 34 -13.42 9.96 -1.14
CA ALA A 34 -12.92 8.78 -0.43
C ALA A 34 -11.47 8.52 -0.84
N LEU A 35 -10.61 8.26 0.14
CA LEU A 35 -9.32 7.62 -0.11
C LEU A 35 -9.57 6.16 -0.47
N LEU A 36 -9.09 5.74 -1.63
CA LEU A 36 -9.20 4.37 -2.08
C LEU A 36 -7.91 3.64 -1.71
N TYR A 37 -8.01 2.42 -1.18
CA TYR A 37 -6.85 1.55 -1.00
C TYR A 37 -6.85 0.47 -2.08
N THR A 38 -5.66 0.10 -2.55
CA THR A 38 -5.48 -1.08 -3.39
C THR A 38 -5.78 -2.37 -2.61
N GLU A 39 -5.90 -3.48 -3.32
CA GLU A 39 -5.59 -4.78 -2.71
C GLU A 39 -4.16 -4.79 -2.14
N MET A 40 -3.90 -5.70 -1.19
CA MET A 40 -2.55 -5.87 -0.65
C MET A 40 -1.66 -6.55 -1.70
N VAL A 41 -0.53 -5.93 -2.02
CA VAL A 41 0.50 -6.48 -2.90
C VAL A 41 1.79 -6.68 -2.11
N THR A 42 2.48 -7.81 -2.30
CA THR A 42 3.75 -8.04 -1.60
C THR A 42 4.88 -7.23 -2.22
N ALA A 43 5.84 -6.79 -1.40
CA ALA A 43 7.02 -6.06 -1.88
C ALA A 43 7.77 -6.85 -2.96
N GLU A 44 7.95 -8.16 -2.77
CA GLU A 44 8.57 -9.04 -3.76
C GLU A 44 7.82 -9.08 -5.10
N ALA A 45 6.48 -9.09 -5.06
CA ALA A 45 5.68 -9.05 -6.29
C ALA A 45 5.81 -7.70 -7.02
N VAL A 46 5.91 -6.59 -6.29
CA VAL A 46 6.18 -5.27 -6.88
C VAL A 46 7.56 -5.22 -7.54
N ILE A 47 8.58 -5.75 -6.86
CA ILE A 47 9.97 -5.69 -7.34
C ILE A 47 10.17 -6.58 -8.56
N HIS A 48 9.62 -7.80 -8.55
CA HIS A 48 9.95 -8.84 -9.54
C HIS A 48 8.81 -9.20 -10.50
N GLY A 49 7.57 -8.81 -10.20
CA GLY A 49 6.38 -9.19 -10.97
C GLY A 49 6.04 -8.25 -12.14
N ASN A 50 4.88 -8.49 -12.74
CA ASN A 50 4.33 -7.61 -13.77
C ASN A 50 3.69 -6.38 -13.13
N ARG A 51 4.45 -5.29 -13.05
CA ARG A 51 4.07 -4.06 -12.34
C ARG A 51 2.81 -3.42 -12.89
N GLU A 52 2.64 -3.34 -14.21
CA GLU A 52 1.43 -2.75 -14.81
C GLU A 52 0.16 -3.50 -14.40
N ARG A 53 0.24 -4.84 -14.32
CA ARG A 53 -0.88 -5.65 -13.84
C ARG A 53 -1.15 -5.45 -12.35
N LEU A 54 -0.10 -5.29 -11.54
CA LEU A 54 -0.20 -5.24 -10.08
C LEU A 54 -0.51 -3.84 -9.53
N LEU A 55 0.01 -2.81 -10.19
CA LEU A 55 0.04 -1.43 -9.72
C LEU A 55 -0.68 -0.46 -10.65
N GLY A 56 -0.97 -0.84 -11.91
CA GLY A 56 -1.63 0.06 -12.85
C GLY A 56 -3.01 0.49 -12.37
N PHE A 57 -3.28 1.79 -12.42
CA PHE A 57 -4.55 2.42 -12.04
C PHE A 57 -4.87 3.57 -13.00
N SER A 58 -6.12 4.05 -13.00
CA SER A 58 -6.56 5.20 -13.80
C SER A 58 -6.42 6.50 -13.00
N ASN A 59 -6.05 7.61 -13.64
CA ASN A 59 -5.88 8.92 -12.96
C ASN A 59 -7.14 9.39 -12.20
N GLU A 60 -8.32 8.93 -12.58
CA GLU A 60 -9.57 9.23 -11.88
C GLU A 60 -9.60 8.63 -10.47
N GLU A 61 -8.83 7.57 -10.18
CA GLU A 61 -8.82 6.89 -8.89
C GLU A 61 -8.25 7.75 -7.74
N HIS A 62 -7.55 8.85 -8.03
CA HIS A 62 -7.01 9.74 -6.99
C HIS A 62 -8.10 10.35 -6.07
N PRO A 63 -7.85 10.47 -4.74
CA PRO A 63 -6.66 9.96 -4.04
C PRO A 63 -6.70 8.45 -3.79
N ILE A 64 -5.56 7.79 -3.97
CA ILE A 64 -5.35 6.34 -3.85
C ILE A 64 -4.06 5.99 -3.09
N ALA A 65 -4.19 5.02 -2.17
CA ALA A 65 -3.10 4.47 -1.37
C ALA A 65 -2.74 3.05 -1.83
N LEU A 66 -1.44 2.77 -1.97
CA LEU A 66 -0.91 1.43 -2.21
C LEU A 66 -0.70 0.72 -0.87
N GLN A 67 -1.31 -0.45 -0.68
CA GLN A 67 -1.03 -1.30 0.47
C GLN A 67 0.02 -2.37 0.15
N LEU A 68 1.15 -2.32 0.85
CA LEU A 68 2.27 -3.24 0.74
C LEU A 68 2.30 -4.28 1.88
N GLY A 69 2.69 -5.51 1.54
CA GLY A 69 3.03 -6.57 2.49
C GLY A 69 4.50 -7.00 2.40
N GLY A 70 5.19 -7.06 3.53
CA GLY A 70 6.57 -7.54 3.64
C GLY A 70 7.17 -7.30 5.03
N ALA A 71 8.36 -7.86 5.26
CA ALA A 71 9.10 -7.73 6.53
C ALA A 71 10.55 -7.21 6.37
N ASP A 72 11.05 -7.10 5.14
CA ASP A 72 12.40 -6.62 4.88
C ASP A 72 12.37 -5.09 4.64
N PRO A 73 13.01 -4.26 5.49
CA PRO A 73 12.93 -2.81 5.36
C PRO A 73 13.42 -2.25 4.02
N ASP A 74 14.45 -2.83 3.43
CA ASP A 74 15.06 -2.33 2.19
C ASP A 74 14.19 -2.71 0.99
N ARG A 75 13.65 -3.93 0.98
CA ARG A 75 12.66 -4.37 -0.02
C ARG A 75 11.37 -3.56 0.05
N MET A 76 10.90 -3.26 1.26
CA MET A 76 9.71 -2.43 1.47
C MET A 76 9.92 -1.01 0.96
N ALA A 77 11.11 -0.43 1.20
CA ALA A 77 11.46 0.89 0.66
C ALA A 77 11.54 0.90 -0.88
N LEU A 78 12.18 -0.10 -1.49
CA LEU A 78 12.22 -0.22 -2.95
C LEU A 78 10.83 -0.39 -3.57
N ALA A 79 9.95 -1.18 -2.95
CA ALA A 79 8.58 -1.32 -3.41
C ALA A 79 7.78 -0.02 -3.26
N ALA A 80 8.04 0.76 -2.21
CA ALA A 80 7.44 2.08 -2.02
C ALA A 80 7.90 3.08 -3.08
N GLU A 81 9.20 3.11 -3.42
CA GLU A 81 9.75 3.94 -4.51
C GLU A 81 9.05 3.63 -5.84
N ILE A 82 8.90 2.35 -6.18
CA ILE A 82 8.17 1.93 -7.37
C ILE A 82 6.71 2.39 -7.31
N GLY A 83 6.05 2.29 -6.14
CA GLY A 83 4.71 2.82 -5.94
C GLY A 83 4.62 4.33 -6.21
N GLN A 84 5.56 5.11 -5.68
CA GLN A 84 5.62 6.55 -5.93
C GLN A 84 5.83 6.85 -7.42
N GLU A 85 6.68 6.10 -8.12
CA GLU A 85 6.89 6.24 -9.57
C GLU A 85 5.61 5.95 -10.39
N PHE A 86 4.77 5.02 -9.93
CA PHE A 86 3.43 4.77 -10.49
C PHE A 86 2.43 5.89 -10.18
N GLY A 87 2.77 6.79 -9.26
CA GLY A 87 1.98 7.97 -8.93
C GLY A 87 1.02 7.80 -7.76
N TYR A 88 1.15 6.78 -6.92
CA TYR A 88 0.31 6.66 -5.71
C TYR A 88 0.44 7.87 -4.78
N ASP A 89 -0.63 8.18 -4.04
CA ASP A 89 -0.64 9.32 -3.11
C ASP A 89 -0.20 8.96 -1.69
N GLU A 90 -0.23 7.68 -1.33
CA GLU A 90 0.13 7.16 0.00
C GLU A 90 0.69 5.74 -0.12
N VAL A 91 1.70 5.42 0.70
CA VAL A 91 2.15 4.04 0.92
C VAL A 91 1.69 3.56 2.31
N ASN A 92 1.00 2.42 2.32
CA ASN A 92 0.46 1.80 3.52
C ASN A 92 1.11 0.43 3.77
N ILE A 93 1.43 0.11 5.03
CA ILE A 93 2.01 -1.18 5.41
C ILE A 93 0.92 -2.05 6.04
N ASN A 94 0.70 -3.25 5.50
CA ASN A 94 -0.20 -4.21 6.11
C ASN A 94 0.44 -4.84 7.36
N VAL A 95 -0.04 -4.43 8.53
CA VAL A 95 0.30 -5.00 9.84
C VAL A 95 -0.90 -5.63 10.54
N GLY A 96 -1.98 -5.92 9.81
CA GLY A 96 -3.29 -6.26 10.40
C GLY A 96 -3.93 -7.57 9.94
N CYS A 97 -3.51 -8.15 8.81
CA CYS A 97 -4.14 -9.38 8.31
C CYS A 97 -3.70 -10.61 9.13
N PRO A 98 -4.61 -11.39 9.72
CA PRO A 98 -4.26 -12.57 10.53
C PRO A 98 -4.17 -13.87 9.72
N SER A 99 -4.40 -13.86 8.40
CA SER A 99 -4.50 -15.09 7.60
C SER A 99 -3.20 -15.89 7.50
N ASP A 100 -3.32 -17.22 7.35
CA ASP A 100 -2.17 -18.15 7.28
C ASP A 100 -1.19 -17.84 6.14
N ARG A 101 -1.73 -17.40 4.99
CA ARG A 101 -0.93 -17.01 3.81
C ARG A 101 -0.04 -15.80 4.12
N VAL A 102 -0.50 -14.92 4.97
CA VAL A 102 0.20 -13.69 5.36
C VAL A 102 1.23 -13.97 6.46
N GLN A 103 0.88 -14.82 7.44
CA GLN A 103 1.80 -15.27 8.47
C GLN A 103 3.00 -16.05 7.91
N SER A 104 2.76 -16.98 6.98
CA SER A 104 3.83 -17.75 6.32
C SER A 104 4.78 -16.87 5.49
N GLY A 105 4.29 -15.75 4.96
CA GLY A 105 5.09 -14.73 4.29
C GLY A 105 5.82 -13.75 5.23
N ARG A 106 5.62 -13.86 6.55
CA ARG A 106 6.11 -12.93 7.58
C ARG A 106 5.66 -11.48 7.37
N PHE A 107 4.39 -11.24 7.08
CA PHE A 107 3.82 -9.89 7.11
C PHE A 107 2.42 -9.91 7.74
N GLY A 108 1.73 -8.77 7.82
CA GLY A 108 0.41 -8.67 8.46
C GLY A 108 0.47 -8.73 9.99
N ALA A 109 -0.53 -9.35 10.62
CA ALA A 109 -0.75 -9.25 12.06
C ALA A 109 0.40 -9.80 12.92
N CYS A 110 1.19 -10.76 12.41
CA CYS A 110 2.35 -11.27 13.15
C CYS A 110 3.41 -10.18 13.41
N LEU A 111 3.46 -9.13 12.58
CA LEU A 111 4.38 -8.00 12.78
C LEU A 111 4.00 -7.14 13.99
N MET A 112 2.78 -7.27 14.54
CA MET A 112 2.41 -6.58 15.78
C MET A 112 3.26 -7.05 16.98
N GLU A 113 3.83 -8.26 16.91
CA GLU A 113 4.77 -8.77 17.92
C GLU A 113 6.19 -8.21 17.74
N GLU A 114 6.49 -7.61 16.58
CA GLU A 114 7.80 -7.06 16.20
C GLU A 114 7.74 -5.53 15.97
N PRO A 115 7.28 -4.70 16.92
CA PRO A 115 7.09 -3.27 16.70
C PRO A 115 8.39 -2.51 16.34
N GLY A 116 9.54 -3.01 16.78
CA GLY A 116 10.85 -2.46 16.40
C GLY A 116 11.17 -2.63 14.91
N LEU A 117 10.75 -3.76 14.33
CA LEU A 117 10.88 -4.03 12.89
C LEU A 117 9.93 -3.11 12.11
N VAL A 118 8.67 -3.02 12.52
CA VAL A 118 7.68 -2.11 11.89
C VAL A 118 8.18 -0.67 11.91
N ALA A 119 8.69 -0.19 13.04
CA ALA A 119 9.25 1.15 13.14
C ALA A 119 10.47 1.35 12.23
N THR A 120 11.28 0.30 12.02
CA THR A 120 12.40 0.34 11.08
C THR A 120 11.91 0.43 9.64
N MET A 121 10.93 -0.40 9.23
CA MET A 121 10.32 -0.32 7.90
C MET A 121 9.73 1.06 7.61
N VAL A 122 8.95 1.62 8.53
CA VAL A 122 8.37 2.97 8.38
C VAL A 122 9.48 4.02 8.19
N ARG A 123 10.55 3.97 8.98
CA ARG A 123 11.68 4.92 8.83
C ARG A 123 12.42 4.76 7.51
N THR A 124 12.59 3.53 7.02
CA THR A 124 13.29 3.27 5.76
C THR A 124 12.45 3.73 4.58
N ILE A 125 11.16 3.38 4.54
CA ILE A 125 10.21 3.88 3.52
C ILE A 125 10.18 5.41 3.53
N HIS A 126 10.03 6.03 4.70
CA HIS A 126 9.95 7.49 4.80
C HIS A 126 11.21 8.23 4.32
N LYS A 127 12.36 7.56 4.24
CA LYS A 127 13.58 8.14 3.64
C LYS A 127 13.62 7.99 2.12
N ALA A 128 12.90 7.01 1.59
CA ALA A 128 12.92 6.61 0.18
C ALA A 128 11.86 7.36 -0.65
N VAL A 129 10.71 7.69 -0.04
CA VAL A 129 9.58 8.37 -0.70
C VAL A 129 9.20 9.67 -0.01
N ASP A 130 8.54 10.58 -0.74
CA ASP A 130 8.03 11.86 -0.25
C ASP A 130 6.48 11.95 -0.19
N ILE A 131 5.80 10.83 -0.46
CA ILE A 131 4.36 10.61 -0.28
C ILE A 131 4.00 9.97 1.06
#